data_AF-A0A0F6SDT4-F1
#
_entry.id   AF-A0A0F6SDT4-F1
#
_cell.length_a   1.000
_cell.length_b   1.000
_cell.length_c   1.000
_cell.angle_alpha   90.00
_cell.angle_beta   90.00
_cell.angle_gamma   90.00
#
_symmetry.space_group_name_H-M   'P 1'
#
loop_
_entity.id
_entity.type
_entity.pdbx_description
1 polymer ?
#
loop_
_entity_poly.entity_id
_entity_poly.type
_entity_poly.pdbx_seq_one_letter_code
_entity_poly.pdbx_strand_id
1 'polypeptide(L)'
;MRYQWFVTQKPGHYSILEEYVDADAAEAHNHHVGSLLRELFAVADLVSATLYGELNQYLRDWTSGREGVAVHMPLTPALEARA
;
A
#
# COMPACT_ATOMS: atom_id res chain seq x y z
N MET A 1 5.73 1.08 -13.77
CA MET A 1 4.99 1.96 -12.85
C MET A 1 3.55 1.94 -13.27
N ARG A 2 2.64 1.84 -12.31
CA ARG A 2 1.20 1.74 -12.54
C ARG A 2 0.47 2.53 -11.46
N TYR A 3 -0.58 3.24 -11.86
CA TYR A 3 -1.49 3.91 -10.95
C TYR A 3 -2.89 3.82 -11.56
N GLN A 4 -3.75 3.00 -10.97
CA GLN A 4 -5.06 2.74 -11.56
C GLN A 4 -6.12 2.48 -10.50
N TRP A 5 -7.27 3.14 -10.65
CA TRP A 5 -8.46 2.92 -9.84
C TRP A 5 -9.40 1.91 -10.47
N PHE A 6 -10.08 1.16 -9.62
CA PHE A 6 -11.05 0.14 -9.98
C PHE A 6 -12.30 0.30 -9.12
N VAL A 7 -13.47 0.02 -9.71
CA VAL A 7 -14.68 -0.27 -8.96
C VAL A 7 -14.64 -1.73 -8.54
N THR A 8 -15.08 -2.03 -7.33
CA THR A 8 -15.22 -3.43 -6.88
C THR A 8 -16.63 -3.93 -7.15
N GLN A 9 -16.86 -5.23 -6.94
CA GLN A 9 -18.20 -5.80 -6.99
C GLN A 9 -19.10 -5.31 -5.83
N LYS A 10 -18.51 -4.75 -4.76
CA LYS A 10 -19.24 -4.16 -3.65
C LYS A 10 -19.50 -2.66 -3.95
N PRO A 11 -20.77 -2.22 -4.04
CA PRO A 11 -21.08 -0.81 -4.28
C PRO A 11 -20.45 0.10 -3.20
N GLY A 12 -19.93 1.25 -3.63
CA GLY A 12 -19.24 2.20 -2.75
C GLY A 12 -17.83 1.78 -2.33
N HIS A 13 -17.32 0.64 -2.80
CA HIS A 13 -15.94 0.23 -2.59
C HIS A 13 -15.12 0.36 -3.87
N TYR A 14 -13.95 0.95 -3.71
CA TYR A 14 -12.99 1.17 -4.77
C TYR A 14 -11.66 0.52 -4.37
N SER A 15 -10.86 0.14 -5.36
CA SER A 15 -9.50 -0.34 -5.16
C SER A 15 -8.56 0.46 -6.03
N ILE A 16 -7.36 0.68 -5.52
CA ILE A 16 -6.27 1.27 -6.28
C ILE A 16 -5.13 0.25 -6.36
N LEU A 17 -4.48 0.19 -7.53
CA LEU A 17 -3.22 -0.52 -7.71
C LEU A 17 -2.13 0.51 -8.02
N GLU A 18 -1.14 0.54 -7.14
CA GLU A 18 0.01 1.45 -7.20
C GLU A 18 1.29 0.61 -7.28
N GLU A 19 2.09 0.85 -8.32
CA GLU A 19 3.39 0.19 -8.51
C GLU A 19 4.48 1.25 -8.64
N TYR A 20 5.42 1.19 -7.70
CA TYR A 20 6.59 2.07 -7.60
C TYR A 20 7.87 1.32 -7.94
N VAL A 21 8.92 2.06 -8.29
CA VAL A 21 10.21 1.48 -8.68
C VAL A 21 10.92 0.89 -7.46
N ASP A 22 10.71 1.50 -6.30
CA ASP A 22 11.17 1.08 -4.99
C ASP A 22 10.29 1.72 -3.89
N ALA A 23 10.62 1.40 -2.63
CA ALA A 23 9.92 1.92 -1.46
C ALA A 23 10.09 3.45 -1.26
N ASP A 24 11.22 4.01 -1.66
CA ASP A 24 11.49 5.44 -1.51
C ASP A 24 10.63 6.27 -2.48
N ALA A 25 10.39 5.75 -3.70
CA ALA A 25 9.45 6.34 -4.63
C ALA A 25 7.99 6.29 -4.12
N ALA A 26 7.61 5.24 -3.39
CA ALA A 26 6.30 5.15 -2.75
C ALA A 26 6.14 6.15 -1.60
N GLU A 27 7.16 6.31 -0.76
CA GLU A 27 7.20 7.36 0.27
C GLU A 27 7.12 8.77 -0.35
N ALA A 28 7.92 9.05 -1.38
CA ALA A 28 7.90 10.32 -2.08
C ALA A 28 6.53 10.62 -2.69
N HIS A 29 5.85 9.60 -3.24
CA HIS A 29 4.47 9.73 -3.68
C HIS A 29 3.55 10.14 -2.53
N ASN A 30 3.60 9.43 -1.40
CA ASN A 30 2.71 9.68 -0.27
C ASN A 30 2.88 11.10 0.30
N HIS A 31 4.11 11.63 0.30
CA HIS A 31 4.37 13.03 0.63
C HIS A 31 3.80 14.00 -0.40
N HIS A 32 3.99 13.73 -1.70
CA HIS A 32 3.50 14.57 -2.78
C HIS A 32 1.97 14.70 -2.77
N VAL A 33 1.24 13.60 -2.53
CA VAL A 33 -0.23 13.57 -2.55
C VAL A 33 -0.87 13.80 -1.18
N GLY A 34 -0.10 14.13 -0.14
CA GLY A 34 -0.59 14.19 1.23
C GLY A 34 -1.77 15.15 1.47
N SER A 35 -1.90 16.23 0.69
CA SER A 35 -3.10 17.10 0.75
C SER A 35 -4.34 16.41 0.17
N LEU A 36 -4.20 15.72 -0.95
CA LEU A 36 -5.29 15.00 -1.61
C LEU A 36 -5.75 13.82 -0.74
N LEU A 37 -4.84 13.11 -0.08
CA LEU A 37 -5.20 12.03 0.84
C LEU A 37 -6.02 12.54 2.03
N ARG A 38 -5.74 13.75 2.54
CA ARG A 38 -6.57 14.35 3.59
C ARG A 38 -7.99 14.63 3.12
N GLU A 39 -8.16 15.11 1.89
CA GLU A 39 -9.49 15.34 1.30
C GLU A 39 -10.22 14.02 1.04
N LEU A 40 -9.53 13.02 0.51
CA LEU A 40 -10.08 11.69 0.28
C LEU A 40 -10.56 11.04 1.59
N PHE A 41 -9.73 11.07 2.63
CA PHE A 41 -10.07 10.49 3.93
C PHE A 41 -11.10 11.30 4.74
N ALA A 42 -11.51 12.48 4.26
CA ALA A 42 -12.66 13.18 4.82
C ALA A 42 -14.00 12.58 4.34
N VAL A 43 -14.00 11.78 3.26
CA VAL A 43 -15.22 11.26 2.62
C VAL A 43 -15.18 9.74 2.36
N ALA A 44 -14.07 9.07 2.66
CA ALA A 44 -13.90 7.64 2.46
C ALA A 44 -12.95 7.02 3.50
N ASP A 45 -13.19 5.76 3.86
CA ASP A 45 -12.34 5.00 4.77
C ASP A 45 -11.35 4.12 4.00
N LEU A 46 -10.09 4.09 4.43
CA LEU A 46 -9.15 3.05 4.00
C LEU A 46 -9.48 1.74 4.73
N VAL A 47 -10.23 0.87 4.07
CA VAL A 47 -10.68 -0.40 4.66
C VAL A 47 -9.61 -1.50 4.66
N SER A 48 -8.71 -1.48 3.69
CA SER A 48 -7.58 -2.41 3.62
C SER A 48 -6.45 -1.87 2.76
N ALA A 49 -5.24 -2.35 3.03
CA ALA A 49 -4.08 -2.14 2.17
C ALA A 49 -3.22 -3.41 2.13
N THR A 50 -2.76 -3.80 0.96
CA THR A 50 -1.84 -4.93 0.81
C THR A 50 -0.60 -4.46 0.08
N LEU A 51 0.54 -4.53 0.76
CA LEU A 51 1.84 -4.15 0.21
C LEU A 51 2.60 -5.40 -0.20
N TYR A 52 3.20 -5.37 -1.39
CA TYR A 52 4.07 -6.42 -1.90
C TYR A 52 5.46 -5.83 -2.15
N GLY A 53 6.50 -6.47 -1.62
CA GLY A 53 7.88 -6.05 -1.82
C GLY A 53 8.59 -5.64 -0.53
N GLU A 54 9.85 -5.23 -0.70
CA GLU A 54 10.67 -4.72 0.39
C GLU A 54 10.19 -3.32 0.81
N LEU A 55 10.06 -3.10 2.11
CA LEU A 55 9.65 -1.82 2.68
C LEU A 55 10.87 -1.00 3.13
N ASN A 56 10.78 0.33 3.05
CA ASN A 56 11.69 1.23 3.76
C ASN A 56 11.18 1.49 5.20
N GLN A 57 11.87 2.34 5.97
CA GLN A 57 11.47 2.58 7.36
C GLN A 57 10.11 3.27 7.46
N TYR A 58 9.86 4.25 6.60
CA TYR A 58 8.60 4.96 6.54
C TYR A 58 7.41 4.02 6.37
N LEU A 59 7.48 3.10 5.40
CA LEU A 59 6.42 2.13 5.15
C LEU A 59 6.31 1.08 6.27
N ARG A 60 7.40 0.70 6.92
CA ARG A 60 7.36 -0.17 8.13
C ARG A 60 6.60 0.51 9.27
N ASP A 61 6.92 1.77 9.54
CA ASP A 61 6.25 2.54 10.59
C ASP A 61 4.77 2.77 10.24
N TRP A 62 4.46 3.03 8.97
CA TRP A 62 3.09 3.19 8.50
C TRP A 62 2.29 1.90 8.64
N THR A 63 2.84 0.73 8.29
CA THR A 63 2.12 -0.56 8.36
C THR A 63 1.97 -1.12 9.77
N SER A 64 2.87 -0.75 10.69
CA SER A 64 2.93 -1.32 12.05
C SER A 64 1.64 -1.11 12.84
N GLY A 65 1.02 -2.21 13.29
CA GLY A 65 -0.13 -2.19 14.20
C GLY A 65 -1.45 -1.71 13.58
N ARG A 66 -1.53 -1.57 12.25
CA ARG A 66 -2.75 -1.17 11.55
C ARG A 66 -3.61 -2.38 11.19
N GLU A 67 -4.87 -2.35 11.61
CA GLU A 67 -5.88 -3.32 11.17
C GLU A 67 -6.14 -3.18 9.66
N GLY A 68 -6.39 -4.30 8.98
CA GLY A 68 -6.66 -4.31 7.53
C GLY A 68 -5.43 -4.11 6.64
N VAL A 69 -4.23 -3.97 7.22
CA VAL A 69 -2.97 -3.86 6.47
C VAL A 69 -2.23 -5.20 6.46
N ALA A 70 -1.83 -5.64 5.28
CA ALA A 70 -1.03 -6.84 5.07
C ALA A 70 0.26 -6.51 4.30
N VAL A 71 1.35 -7.20 4.63
CA VAL A 71 2.65 -7.07 3.97
C VAL A 71 3.11 -8.44 3.48
N HIS A 72 3.45 -8.53 2.20
CA HIS A 72 3.97 -9.74 1.57
C HIS A 72 5.36 -9.47 1.01
N MET A 73 6.36 -10.11 1.61
CA MET A 73 7.75 -10.01 1.17
C MET A 73 8.01 -10.90 -0.04
N PRO A 74 8.93 -10.53 -0.95
CA PRO A 74 9.37 -11.40 -2.02
C PRO A 74 9.92 -12.72 -1.46
N LEU A 75 9.70 -13.81 -2.19
CA LEU A 75 10.39 -15.06 -1.89
C LEU A 75 11.90 -14.83 -2.05
N THR A 76 12.65 -15.20 -1.02
CA THR A 76 14.11 -15.31 -1.10
C THR A 76 14.50 -16.78 -1.00
N PRO A 77 15.61 -17.20 -1.61
CA PRO A 77 16.08 -18.60 -1.52
C PRO A 77 16.24 -19.10 -0.07
N ALA A 78 16.47 -18.18 0.89
CA ALA A 78 16.56 -18.51 2.32
C ALA A 78 15.19 -18.75 2.99
N LEU A 79 14.10 -18.19 2.46
CA LEU A 79 12.74 -18.37 2.96
C LEU A 79 12.10 -19.66 2.46
N GLU A 80 12.48 -20.14 1.26
CA GLU A 80 12.00 -21.41 0.70
C GLU A 80 12.45 -22.63 1.53
N ALA A 81 13.65 -22.60 2.09
CA ALA A 81 14.21 -23.71 2.87
C ALA A 81 13.55 -23.92 4.26
N ARG A 82 12.57 -23.09 4.63
CA ARG A 82 11.88 -23.12 5.92
C ARG A 82 10.39 -23.48 5.82
N ALA A 83 9.88 -23.73 4.62
CA ALA A 83 8.52 -24.19 4.36
C ALA A 83 8.50 -25.69 4.04
#